data_AF-A0A059GC66-F1
#
_entry.id   AF-A0A059GC66-F1
#
_cell.length_a   1.000
_cell.length_b   1.000
_cell.length_c   1.000
_cell.angle_alpha   90.00
_cell.angle_beta   90.00
_cell.angle_gamma   90.00
#
_symmetry.space_group_name_H-M   'P 1'
#
loop_
_entity.id
_entity.type
_entity.pdbx_description
1 polymer ?
#
loop_
_entity_poly.entity_id
_entity_poly.type
_entity_poly.pdbx_seq_one_letter_code
_entity_poly.pdbx_strand_id
1 'polypeptide(L)'
;MSETGSARFAGRFLDPSLIARTYRDPLAWMSLATDLVPIAAILVFGWGATPLVALYWLENLIIGAYTILRLGGAAVVSFINLATALFMIPFFTFHYGMFCYGHGLFIRSFAGGEGNGGGAAPMDLVTWALGSGDGMLWFVGLIIVTNAVFFLVDYIGRGEFRRTDPPAEMFAPYGRIVTLHVAIILGAFIAIATDERLLGVLILIAIRVLFGIVLSLLRRMKLDGGLGKLAGKFAQPV
;
A
#
# COMPACT_ATOMS: atom_id res chain seq x y z
N MET A 1 44.96 5.35 8.94
CA MET A 1 44.61 4.07 9.59
C MET A 1 43.17 4.15 10.08
N SER A 2 42.19 3.57 9.37
CA SER A 2 40.78 3.55 9.80
C SER A 2 39.98 2.38 9.19
N GLU A 3 40.51 1.16 9.28
CA GLU A 3 39.86 -0.05 8.75
C GLU A 3 38.81 -0.70 9.68
N THR A 4 38.60 -0.18 10.89
CA THR A 4 37.76 -0.86 11.90
C THR A 4 36.27 -0.51 11.89
N GLY A 5 35.82 0.47 11.08
CA GLY A 5 34.42 0.93 11.06
C GLY A 5 33.50 0.23 10.05
N SER A 6 34.04 -0.20 8.90
CA SER A 6 33.24 -0.74 7.78
C SER A 6 32.79 -2.19 8.02
N ALA A 7 33.64 -3.01 8.65
CA ALA A 7 33.36 -4.42 8.92
C ALA A 7 32.21 -4.65 9.92
N ARG A 8 31.99 -3.72 10.85
CA ARG A 8 30.86 -3.79 11.82
C ARG A 8 29.51 -3.40 11.21
N PHE A 9 29.51 -2.64 10.11
CA PHE A 9 28.28 -2.13 9.49
C PHE A 9 27.66 -3.18 8.55
N ALA A 10 28.47 -3.92 7.79
CA ALA A 10 27.99 -5.00 6.91
C ALA A 10 27.45 -6.22 7.69
N GLY A 11 28.03 -6.54 8.85
CA GLY A 11 27.65 -7.71 9.65
C GLY A 11 26.24 -7.67 10.26
N ARG A 12 25.62 -6.48 10.35
CA ARG A 12 24.29 -6.29 10.96
C ARG A 12 23.14 -6.37 9.96
N PHE A 13 23.40 -6.12 8.67
CA PHE A 13 22.43 -6.29 7.58
C PHE A 13 22.38 -7.73 7.05
N LEU A 14 23.47 -8.46 7.23
CA LEU A 14 23.58 -9.90 6.98
C LEU A 14 23.65 -10.68 8.29
N ASP A 15 22.96 -10.19 9.33
CA ASP A 15 22.95 -10.86 10.62
C ASP A 15 22.04 -12.10 10.49
N PRO A 16 22.59 -13.34 10.47
CA PRO A 16 21.82 -14.55 10.20
C PRO A 16 20.71 -14.74 11.24
N SER A 17 20.89 -14.15 12.43
CA SER A 17 19.97 -14.20 13.55
C SER A 17 18.73 -13.29 13.40
N LEU A 18 18.80 -12.22 12.60
CA LEU A 18 17.67 -11.36 12.25
C LEU A 18 16.87 -11.97 11.09
N ILE A 19 17.57 -12.45 10.06
CA ILE A 19 16.95 -13.16 8.92
C ILE A 19 16.26 -14.43 9.41
N ALA A 20 16.88 -15.20 10.31
CA ALA A 20 16.29 -16.40 10.90
C ALA A 20 15.11 -16.12 11.85
N ARG A 21 15.00 -14.92 12.44
CA ARG A 21 13.83 -14.51 13.23
C ARG A 21 12.67 -14.08 12.33
N THR A 22 12.94 -13.33 11.27
CA THR A 22 11.93 -12.97 10.26
C THR A 22 11.38 -14.20 9.52
N TYR A 23 12.23 -15.19 9.24
CA TYR A 23 11.81 -16.47 8.63
C TYR A 23 10.99 -17.38 9.56
N ARG A 24 11.03 -17.14 10.88
CA ARG A 24 10.30 -17.89 11.89
C ARG A 24 8.98 -17.24 12.29
N ASP A 25 8.66 -16.05 11.79
CA ASP A 25 7.39 -15.39 12.07
C ASP A 25 6.33 -15.86 11.04
N PRO A 26 5.30 -16.64 11.45
CA PRO A 26 4.28 -17.17 10.53
C PRO A 26 3.60 -16.06 9.71
N LEU A 27 3.58 -14.87 10.28
CA LEU A 27 3.00 -13.66 9.74
C LEU A 27 3.77 -13.10 8.53
N ALA A 28 5.10 -13.22 8.51
CA ALA A 28 5.92 -12.82 7.36
C ALA A 28 5.64 -13.73 6.14
N TRP A 29 5.44 -15.02 6.38
CA TRP A 29 5.03 -15.98 5.34
C TRP A 29 3.62 -15.72 4.83
N MET A 30 2.67 -15.34 5.68
CA MET A 30 1.32 -14.95 5.24
C MET A 30 1.34 -13.68 4.39
N SER A 31 2.15 -12.68 4.74
CA SER A 31 2.31 -11.47 3.92
C SER A 31 2.85 -11.82 2.54
N LEU A 32 3.93 -12.61 2.50
CA LEU A 32 4.54 -13.04 1.24
C LEU A 32 3.57 -13.89 0.40
N ALA A 33 2.83 -14.80 1.03
CA ALA A 33 1.80 -15.58 0.35
C ALA A 33 0.71 -14.68 -0.24
N THR A 34 0.25 -13.67 0.51
CA THR A 34 -0.77 -12.70 0.05
C THR A 34 -0.25 -11.85 -1.11
N ASP A 35 1.04 -11.54 -1.16
CA ASP A 35 1.66 -10.81 -2.27
C ASP A 35 1.78 -11.68 -3.55
N LEU A 36 1.80 -13.01 -3.42
CA LEU A 36 1.85 -13.96 -4.55
C LEU A 36 0.48 -14.40 -5.05
N VAL A 37 -0.56 -14.16 -4.26
CA VAL A 37 -1.95 -14.52 -4.57
C VAL A 37 -2.44 -13.93 -5.92
N PRO A 38 -2.15 -12.68 -6.30
CA PRO A 38 -2.48 -12.16 -7.63
C PRO A 38 -1.82 -12.92 -8.79
N ILE A 39 -0.63 -13.51 -8.57
CA ILE A 39 0.04 -14.33 -9.58
C ILE A 39 -0.73 -15.64 -9.79
N ALA A 40 -1.21 -16.26 -8.71
CA ALA A 40 -2.09 -17.43 -8.81
C ALA A 40 -3.39 -17.10 -9.57
N ALA A 41 -3.93 -15.89 -9.39
CA ALA A 41 -5.11 -15.42 -10.12
C ALA A 41 -4.86 -15.39 -11.65
N ILE A 42 -3.69 -14.93 -12.08
CA ILE A 42 -3.29 -14.93 -13.50
C ILE A 42 -3.15 -16.36 -14.02
N LEU A 43 -2.44 -17.22 -13.29
CA LEU A 43 -2.09 -18.56 -13.76
C LEU A 43 -3.30 -19.52 -13.80
N VAL A 44 -4.22 -19.41 -12.84
CA VAL A 44 -5.37 -20.32 -12.71
C VAL A 44 -6.61 -19.79 -13.41
N PHE A 45 -6.89 -18.49 -13.26
CA PHE A 45 -8.13 -17.87 -13.76
C PHE A 45 -7.90 -17.03 -15.02
N GLY A 46 -6.66 -16.94 -15.53
CA GLY A 46 -6.36 -16.18 -16.74
C GLY A 46 -6.60 -14.67 -16.58
N TRP A 47 -6.53 -14.15 -15.35
CA TRP A 47 -6.85 -12.74 -15.07
C TRP A 47 -5.98 -11.78 -15.90
N GLY A 48 -6.65 -10.85 -16.57
CA GLY A 48 -6.02 -9.70 -17.23
C GLY A 48 -5.74 -8.55 -16.26
N ALA A 49 -5.41 -7.37 -16.81
CA ALA A 49 -5.07 -6.19 -16.02
C ALA A 49 -6.25 -5.68 -15.16
N THR A 50 -7.46 -5.66 -15.71
CA THR A 50 -8.66 -5.12 -15.03
C THR A 50 -8.93 -5.77 -13.66
N PRO A 51 -9.12 -7.11 -13.56
CA PRO A 51 -9.38 -7.74 -12.27
C PRO A 51 -8.23 -7.59 -11.27
N LEU A 52 -6.96 -7.57 -11.73
CA LEU A 52 -5.81 -7.37 -10.86
C LEU A 52 -5.82 -5.97 -10.22
N VAL A 53 -6.02 -4.93 -11.03
CA VAL A 53 -6.04 -3.54 -10.52
C VAL A 53 -7.28 -3.33 -9.64
N ALA A 54 -8.41 -3.93 -9.98
CA ALA A 54 -9.61 -3.94 -9.13
C ALA A 54 -9.37 -4.64 -7.78
N LEU A 55 -8.67 -5.77 -7.75
CA LEU A 55 -8.30 -6.47 -6.52
C LEU A 55 -7.40 -5.59 -5.63
N TYR A 56 -6.36 -4.96 -6.19
CA TYR A 56 -5.51 -4.03 -5.43
C TYR A 56 -6.28 -2.82 -4.91
N TRP A 57 -7.27 -2.34 -5.67
CA TRP A 57 -8.15 -1.28 -5.20
C TRP A 57 -9.02 -1.73 -4.02
N LEU A 58 -9.62 -2.93 -4.09
CA LEU A 58 -10.37 -3.52 -2.97
C LEU A 58 -9.48 -3.74 -1.73
N GLU A 59 -8.23 -4.17 -1.91
CA GLU A 59 -7.25 -4.30 -0.83
C GLU A 59 -7.07 -2.97 -0.08
N ASN A 60 -7.00 -1.84 -0.80
CA ASN A 60 -6.88 -0.53 -0.15
C ASN A 60 -8.12 -0.17 0.69
N LEU A 61 -9.32 -0.56 0.25
CA LEU A 61 -10.54 -0.37 1.04
C LEU A 61 -10.51 -1.23 2.31
N ILE A 62 -10.06 -2.47 2.20
CA ILE A 62 -9.92 -3.39 3.34
C ILE A 62 -8.92 -2.82 4.35
N ILE A 63 -7.74 -2.39 3.90
CA ILE A 63 -6.72 -1.77 4.75
C ILE A 63 -7.27 -0.49 5.42
N GLY A 64 -8.04 0.32 4.69
CA GLY A 64 -8.72 1.49 5.25
C GLY A 64 -9.69 1.13 6.38
N ALA A 65 -10.50 0.08 6.19
CA ALA A 65 -11.41 -0.43 7.22
C ALA A 65 -10.63 -0.92 8.46
N TYR A 66 -9.56 -1.68 8.28
CA TYR A 66 -8.70 -2.10 9.40
C TYR A 66 -8.01 -0.93 10.09
N THR A 67 -7.65 0.12 9.35
CA THR A 67 -7.09 1.35 9.94
C THR A 67 -8.10 2.02 10.88
N ILE A 68 -9.38 2.08 10.48
CA ILE A 68 -10.46 2.58 11.34
C ILE A 68 -10.61 1.73 12.60
N LEU A 69 -10.58 0.38 12.46
CA LEU A 69 -10.64 -0.53 13.61
C LEU A 69 -9.46 -0.32 14.58
N ARG A 70 -8.26 -0.11 14.05
CA ARG A 70 -7.06 0.16 14.85
C ARG A 70 -7.17 1.52 15.55
N LEU A 71 -7.60 2.58 14.86
CA LEU A 71 -7.86 3.87 15.52
C LEU A 71 -8.90 3.74 16.65
N GLY A 72 -9.94 2.93 16.46
CA GLY A 72 -10.93 2.61 17.50
C GLY A 72 -10.33 1.85 18.69
N GLY A 73 -9.42 0.90 18.44
CA GLY A 73 -8.70 0.20 19.49
C GLY A 73 -7.73 1.10 20.26
N ALA A 74 -7.08 2.05 19.61
CA ALA A 74 -6.24 3.04 20.29
C ALA A 74 -7.08 3.99 21.17
N ALA A 75 -8.32 4.29 20.76
CA ALA A 75 -9.25 5.18 21.47
C ALA A 75 -9.60 4.67 22.88
N VAL A 76 -9.64 3.36 23.11
CA VAL A 76 -9.99 2.79 24.42
C VAL A 76 -8.88 2.90 25.48
N VAL A 77 -7.70 3.36 25.09
CA VAL A 77 -6.50 3.37 25.96
C VAL A 77 -6.46 4.61 26.85
N SER A 78 -6.88 5.77 26.35
CA SER A 78 -6.83 7.03 27.09
C SER A 78 -7.87 8.03 26.59
N PHE A 79 -8.24 8.99 27.44
CA PHE A 79 -9.16 10.07 27.05
C PHE A 79 -8.60 10.92 25.90
N ILE A 80 -7.28 11.16 25.88
CA ILE A 80 -6.62 11.88 24.79
C ILE A 80 -6.77 11.10 23.48
N ASN A 81 -6.48 9.80 23.49
CA ASN A 81 -6.62 8.95 22.30
C ASN A 81 -8.08 8.88 21.84
N LEU A 82 -9.04 8.85 22.77
CA LEU A 82 -10.47 8.92 22.44
C LEU A 82 -10.81 10.22 21.72
N ALA A 83 -10.42 11.36 22.27
CA ALA A 83 -10.66 12.67 21.64
C ALA A 83 -10.01 12.76 20.25
N THR A 84 -8.77 12.27 20.12
CA THR A 84 -8.07 12.20 18.84
C THR A 84 -8.80 11.29 17.85
N ALA A 85 -9.23 10.10 18.26
CA ALA A 85 -9.94 9.15 17.40
C ALA A 85 -11.30 9.67 16.95
N LEU A 86 -12.04 10.39 17.81
CA LEU A 86 -13.33 11.00 17.46
C LEU A 86 -13.21 12.02 16.32
N PHE A 87 -12.07 12.70 16.21
CA PHE A 87 -11.78 13.57 15.07
C PHE A 87 -11.19 12.79 13.88
N MET A 88 -10.22 11.92 14.14
CA MET A 88 -9.46 11.23 13.10
C MET A 88 -10.27 10.19 12.34
N ILE A 89 -11.16 9.43 12.98
CA ILE A 89 -11.94 8.39 12.29
C ILE A 89 -12.86 8.99 11.23
N PRO A 90 -13.69 10.02 11.53
CA PRO A 90 -14.51 10.68 10.51
C PRO A 90 -13.65 11.36 9.43
N PHE A 91 -12.60 12.09 9.83
CA PHE A 91 -11.69 12.74 8.89
C PHE A 91 -11.05 11.73 7.93
N PHE A 92 -10.51 10.64 8.47
CA PHE A 92 -9.90 9.57 7.69
C PHE A 92 -10.94 8.92 6.77
N THR A 93 -12.11 8.56 7.28
CA THR A 93 -13.17 7.93 6.48
C THR A 93 -13.57 8.81 5.30
N PHE A 94 -13.74 10.11 5.52
CA PHE A 94 -14.07 11.05 4.46
C PHE A 94 -12.90 11.26 3.49
N HIS A 95 -11.71 11.61 4.00
CA HIS A 95 -10.56 11.98 3.20
C HIS A 95 -9.95 10.77 2.46
N TYR A 96 -9.68 9.68 3.17
CA TYR A 96 -9.23 8.43 2.54
C TYR A 96 -10.30 7.86 1.60
N GLY A 97 -11.58 7.98 1.99
CA GLY A 97 -12.73 7.57 1.17
C GLY A 97 -12.82 8.33 -0.15
N MET A 98 -12.65 9.66 -0.17
CA MET A 98 -12.66 10.45 -1.41
C MET A 98 -11.51 10.06 -2.35
N PHE A 99 -10.32 9.77 -1.81
CA PHE A 99 -9.20 9.28 -2.62
C PHE A 99 -9.49 7.89 -3.19
N CYS A 100 -10.00 6.96 -2.38
CA CYS A 100 -10.35 5.62 -2.87
C CYS A 100 -11.48 5.68 -3.92
N TYR A 101 -12.46 6.56 -3.72
CA TYR A 101 -13.55 6.77 -4.65
C TYR A 101 -13.06 7.31 -6.00
N GLY A 102 -12.29 8.41 -5.99
CA GLY A 102 -11.69 8.96 -7.20
C GLY A 102 -10.83 7.92 -7.94
N HIS A 103 -10.02 7.18 -7.19
CA HIS A 103 -9.21 6.08 -7.73
C HIS A 103 -10.05 5.00 -8.43
N GLY A 104 -11.13 4.56 -7.79
CA GLY A 104 -12.02 3.53 -8.33
C GLY A 104 -12.69 3.97 -9.62
N LEU A 105 -13.11 5.25 -9.70
CA LEU A 105 -13.62 5.84 -10.94
C LEU A 105 -12.57 5.82 -12.06
N PHE A 106 -11.32 6.22 -11.77
CA PHE A 106 -10.24 6.16 -12.76
C PHE A 106 -10.02 4.74 -13.27
N ILE A 107 -9.85 3.76 -12.37
CA ILE A 107 -9.61 2.37 -12.76
C ILE A 107 -10.75 1.84 -13.64
N ARG A 108 -12.01 2.05 -13.24
CA ARG A 108 -13.18 1.59 -14.00
C ARG A 108 -13.25 2.21 -15.40
N SER A 109 -12.86 3.48 -15.51
CA SER A 109 -12.85 4.21 -16.79
C SER A 109 -11.78 3.66 -17.74
N PHE A 110 -10.59 3.33 -17.23
CA PHE A 110 -9.51 2.73 -18.02
C PHE A 110 -9.72 1.25 -18.35
N ALA A 111 -10.52 0.54 -17.56
CA ALA A 111 -10.85 -0.86 -17.75
C ALA A 111 -11.79 -1.14 -18.95
N GLY A 112 -12.18 -0.11 -19.72
CA GLY A 112 -13.05 -0.25 -20.90
C GLY A 112 -14.54 -0.34 -20.57
N GLY A 113 -14.96 0.09 -19.37
CA GLY A 113 -16.38 0.16 -19.05
C GLY A 113 -17.07 1.28 -19.83
N GLU A 114 -17.91 0.92 -20.81
CA GLU A 114 -18.87 1.82 -21.49
C GLU A 114 -20.02 2.28 -20.54
N GLY A 115 -19.72 2.55 -19.28
CA GLY A 115 -20.67 3.08 -18.31
C GLY A 115 -20.51 4.59 -18.21
N ASN A 116 -21.53 5.33 -18.65
CA ASN A 116 -21.73 6.78 -18.50
C ASN A 116 -20.78 7.43 -17.50
N GLY A 117 -19.97 8.40 -17.94
CA GLY A 117 -19.10 9.25 -17.11
C GLY A 117 -19.84 10.15 -16.10
N GLY A 118 -21.03 9.75 -15.64
CA GLY A 118 -21.71 10.30 -14.47
C GLY A 118 -21.22 9.60 -13.19
N GLY A 119 -21.24 10.34 -12.07
CA GLY A 119 -20.78 9.83 -10.78
C GLY A 119 -21.45 8.50 -10.42
N ALA A 120 -20.66 7.43 -10.32
CA ALA A 120 -21.11 6.13 -9.85
C ALA A 120 -21.31 6.21 -8.32
N ALA A 121 -22.32 5.54 -7.76
CA ALA A 121 -22.39 5.43 -6.32
C ALA A 121 -21.15 4.65 -5.81
N PRO A 122 -20.62 4.94 -4.61
CA PRO A 122 -19.46 4.21 -4.08
C PRO A 122 -19.65 2.69 -4.08
N MET A 123 -20.88 2.24 -3.81
CA MET A 123 -21.21 0.81 -3.82
C MET A 123 -21.15 0.20 -5.24
N ASP A 124 -21.46 0.98 -6.28
CA ASP A 124 -21.39 0.50 -7.67
C ASP A 124 -19.95 0.20 -8.10
N LEU A 125 -18.98 0.93 -7.55
CA LEU A 125 -17.55 0.66 -7.77
C LEU A 125 -17.13 -0.63 -7.08
N VAL A 126 -17.62 -0.87 -5.87
CA VAL A 126 -17.35 -2.11 -5.12
C VAL A 126 -17.97 -3.30 -5.85
N THR A 127 -19.23 -3.21 -6.27
CA THR A 127 -19.89 -4.31 -7.00
C THR A 127 -19.23 -4.59 -8.35
N TRP A 128 -18.84 -3.55 -9.08
CA TRP A 128 -18.05 -3.68 -10.31
C TRP A 128 -16.71 -4.38 -10.05
N ALA A 129 -15.95 -3.94 -9.03
CA ALA A 129 -14.65 -4.52 -8.72
C ALA A 129 -14.77 -5.99 -8.29
N LEU A 130 -15.78 -6.33 -7.48
CA LEU A 130 -16.06 -7.70 -7.06
C LEU A 130 -16.48 -8.60 -8.23
N GLY A 131 -17.14 -8.04 -9.25
CA GLY A 131 -17.53 -8.75 -10.47
C GLY A 131 -16.49 -8.76 -11.59
N SER A 132 -15.34 -8.09 -11.40
CA SER A 132 -14.37 -7.88 -12.48
C SER A 132 -13.54 -9.10 -12.86
N GLY A 133 -13.52 -10.15 -12.03
CA GLY A 133 -12.74 -11.36 -12.26
C GLY A 133 -13.35 -12.60 -11.60
N ASP A 134 -13.19 -13.74 -12.26
CA ASP A 134 -13.66 -15.02 -11.73
C ASP A 134 -12.94 -15.36 -10.43
N GLY A 135 -13.71 -15.73 -9.41
CA GLY A 135 -13.18 -16.08 -8.10
C GLY A 135 -12.74 -14.89 -7.23
N MET A 136 -12.97 -13.64 -7.66
CA MET A 136 -12.58 -12.42 -6.92
C MET A 136 -12.95 -12.45 -5.43
N LEU A 137 -14.14 -12.97 -5.09
CA LEU A 137 -14.59 -13.09 -3.70
C LEU A 137 -13.66 -13.95 -2.83
N TRP A 138 -13.04 -14.99 -3.38
CA TRP A 138 -12.07 -15.82 -2.66
C TRP A 138 -10.79 -15.03 -2.35
N PHE A 139 -10.31 -14.25 -3.32
CA PHE A 139 -9.13 -13.40 -3.17
C PHE A 139 -9.38 -12.30 -2.13
N VAL A 140 -10.51 -11.62 -2.22
CA VAL A 140 -10.95 -10.60 -1.25
C VAL A 140 -11.13 -11.22 0.14
N GLY A 141 -11.78 -12.37 0.23
CA GLY A 141 -11.98 -13.09 1.48
C GLY A 141 -10.65 -13.47 2.14
N LEU A 142 -9.68 -13.95 1.35
CA LEU A 142 -8.34 -14.25 1.84
C LEU A 142 -7.64 -13.00 2.38
N ILE A 143 -7.70 -11.87 1.68
CA ILE A 143 -7.12 -10.60 2.15
C ILE A 143 -7.78 -10.17 3.47
N ILE A 144 -9.10 -10.24 3.58
CA ILE A 144 -9.83 -9.91 4.82
C ILE A 144 -9.37 -10.81 5.95
N VAL A 145 -9.33 -12.14 5.74
CA VAL A 145 -8.92 -13.10 6.77
C VAL A 145 -7.48 -12.86 7.20
N THR A 146 -6.57 -12.66 6.25
CA THR A 146 -5.17 -12.36 6.55
C THR A 146 -5.06 -11.10 7.43
N ASN A 147 -5.71 -10.00 7.04
CA ASN A 147 -5.71 -8.76 7.82
C ASN A 147 -6.40 -8.95 9.18
N ALA A 148 -7.45 -9.77 9.28
CA ALA A 148 -8.09 -10.12 10.54
C ALA A 148 -7.12 -10.85 11.47
N VAL A 149 -6.33 -11.80 10.97
CA VAL A 149 -5.34 -12.52 11.76
C VAL A 149 -4.28 -11.55 12.29
N PHE A 150 -3.73 -10.67 11.45
CA PHE A 150 -2.80 -9.63 11.89
C PHE A 150 -3.41 -8.72 12.95
N PHE A 151 -4.64 -8.26 12.75
CA PHE A 151 -5.36 -7.43 13.71
C PHE A 151 -5.61 -8.15 15.05
N LEU A 152 -6.06 -9.41 15.03
CA LEU A 152 -6.37 -10.13 16.26
C LEU A 152 -5.10 -10.56 17.02
N VAL A 153 -4.09 -11.07 16.31
CA VAL A 153 -2.88 -11.62 16.94
C VAL A 153 -1.93 -10.51 17.37
N ASP A 154 -1.62 -9.57 16.47
CA ASP A 154 -0.64 -8.51 16.76
C ASP A 154 -1.32 -7.37 17.48
N TYR A 155 -2.35 -6.82 16.86
CA TYR A 155 -2.90 -5.57 17.35
C TYR A 155 -3.59 -5.73 18.72
N ILE A 156 -4.44 -6.75 18.85
CA ILE A 156 -5.14 -7.06 20.11
C ILE A 156 -4.27 -7.95 21.01
N GLY A 157 -3.85 -9.12 20.51
CA GLY A 157 -3.19 -10.15 21.31
C GLY A 157 -1.84 -9.72 21.91
N ARG A 158 -1.00 -9.03 21.13
CA ARG A 158 0.28 -8.47 21.61
C ARG A 158 0.12 -7.09 22.28
N GLY A 159 -1.10 -6.55 22.30
CA GLY A 159 -1.43 -5.31 22.98
C GLY A 159 -0.86 -4.06 22.30
N GLU A 160 -0.56 -4.11 21.00
CA GLU A 160 -0.03 -2.97 20.24
C GLU A 160 -0.97 -1.76 20.28
N PHE A 161 -2.29 -1.99 20.43
CA PHE A 161 -3.28 -0.92 20.59
C PHE A 161 -2.91 0.07 21.71
N ARG A 162 -2.22 -0.38 22.76
CA ARG A 162 -1.77 0.44 23.90
C ARG A 162 -0.60 1.37 23.59
N ARG A 163 0.21 1.04 22.58
CA ARG A 163 1.41 1.79 22.15
C ARG A 163 1.22 2.45 20.79
N THR A 164 0.01 2.36 20.26
CA THR A 164 -0.33 2.90 18.95
C THR A 164 -0.37 4.42 19.01
N ASP A 165 0.30 5.06 18.05
CA ASP A 165 0.18 6.50 17.81
C ASP A 165 -0.92 6.74 16.76
N PRO A 166 -2.09 7.33 17.13
CA PRO A 166 -3.20 7.49 16.21
C PRO A 166 -2.86 8.30 14.93
N PRO A 167 -2.07 9.40 14.98
CA PRO A 167 -1.59 10.07 13.78
C PRO A 167 -0.77 9.17 12.86
N ALA A 168 0.22 8.44 13.37
CA ALA A 168 1.02 7.54 12.56
C ALA A 168 0.17 6.46 11.88
N GLU A 169 -0.84 5.93 12.58
CA GLU A 169 -1.75 4.93 12.01
C GLU A 169 -2.63 5.48 10.91
N MET A 170 -3.16 6.68 11.09
CA MET A 170 -3.96 7.35 10.08
C MET A 170 -3.17 7.49 8.77
N PHE A 171 -1.86 7.78 8.83
CA PHE A 171 -1.03 7.97 7.64
C PHE A 171 -0.46 6.69 7.03
N ALA A 172 -0.46 5.56 7.75
CA ALA A 172 0.09 4.29 7.29
C ALA A 172 -0.39 3.83 5.90
N PRO A 173 -1.69 3.91 5.53
CA PRO A 173 -2.16 3.42 4.23
C PRO A 173 -1.85 4.35 3.04
N TYR A 174 -1.52 5.62 3.27
CA TYR A 174 -1.34 6.60 2.19
C TYR A 174 -0.17 6.26 1.27
N GLY A 175 0.91 5.67 1.80
CA GLY A 175 2.06 5.29 1.00
C GLY A 175 1.72 4.31 -0.13
N ARG A 176 0.77 3.38 0.11
CA ARG A 176 0.31 2.41 -0.90
C ARG A 176 -0.55 3.09 -1.97
N ILE A 177 -1.53 3.89 -1.54
CA ILE A 177 -2.43 4.61 -2.45
C ILE A 177 -1.68 5.56 -3.37
N VAL A 178 -0.75 6.35 -2.84
CA VAL A 178 0.03 7.31 -3.65
C VAL A 178 0.87 6.58 -4.69
N THR A 179 1.51 5.47 -4.31
CA THR A 179 2.29 4.65 -5.25
C THR A 179 1.41 4.12 -6.39
N LEU A 180 0.18 3.66 -6.08
CA LEU A 180 -0.77 3.18 -7.07
C LEU A 180 -1.32 4.30 -7.96
N HIS A 181 -1.65 5.46 -7.40
CA HIS A 181 -2.11 6.61 -8.17
C HIS A 181 -1.04 7.11 -9.13
N VAL A 182 0.20 7.24 -8.66
CA VAL A 182 1.32 7.64 -9.52
C VAL A 182 1.51 6.62 -10.65
N ALA A 183 1.44 5.32 -10.36
CA ALA A 183 1.51 4.29 -11.38
C ALA A 183 0.35 4.40 -12.39
N ILE A 184 -0.89 4.53 -11.94
CA ILE A 184 -2.07 4.58 -12.81
C ILE A 184 -2.10 5.87 -13.63
N ILE A 185 -1.79 7.02 -13.03
CA ILE A 185 -1.72 8.31 -13.73
C ILE A 185 -0.64 8.26 -14.81
N LEU A 186 0.56 7.79 -14.49
CA LEU A 186 1.63 7.65 -15.50
C LEU A 186 1.24 6.64 -16.59
N GLY A 187 0.63 5.51 -16.22
CA GLY A 187 0.16 4.51 -17.17
C GLY A 187 -0.93 5.05 -18.10
N ALA A 188 -1.87 5.81 -17.56
CA ALA A 188 -2.93 6.51 -18.29
C ALA A 188 -2.37 7.54 -19.27
N PHE A 189 -1.46 8.42 -18.82
CA PHE A 189 -0.83 9.42 -19.66
C PHE A 189 -0.05 8.78 -20.82
N ILE A 190 0.67 7.69 -20.56
CA ILE A 190 1.42 6.99 -21.60
C ILE A 190 0.47 6.29 -22.57
N ALA A 191 -0.58 5.61 -22.09
CA ALA A 191 -1.55 4.94 -22.94
C ALA A 191 -2.31 5.90 -23.88
N ILE A 192 -2.62 7.11 -23.41
CA ILE A 192 -3.24 8.17 -24.23
C ILE A 192 -2.24 8.75 -25.24
N ALA A 193 -0.95 8.85 -24.88
CA ALA A 193 0.08 9.44 -25.73
C ALA A 193 0.58 8.51 -26.85
N THR A 194 0.49 7.19 -26.69
CA THR A 194 1.05 6.23 -27.66
C THR A 194 0.04 5.61 -28.63
N ASP A 195 -1.27 5.82 -28.47
CA ASP A 195 -2.38 5.22 -29.26
C ASP A 195 -2.37 3.67 -29.37
N GLU A 196 -1.38 3.03 -28.75
CA GLU A 196 -1.07 1.60 -28.76
C GLU A 196 -0.98 1.09 -27.30
N ARG A 197 -1.98 0.30 -26.88
CA ARG A 197 -2.20 -0.11 -25.47
C ARG A 197 -1.07 -0.97 -24.87
N LEU A 198 -0.26 -1.63 -25.69
CA LEU A 198 0.74 -2.61 -25.25
C LEU A 198 2.09 -1.98 -24.85
N LEU A 199 2.54 -0.94 -25.55
CA LEU A 199 3.79 -0.24 -25.23
C LEU A 199 3.68 0.60 -23.95
N GLY A 200 2.50 1.18 -23.69
CA GLY A 200 2.26 1.94 -22.46
C GLY A 200 2.36 1.09 -21.20
N VAL A 201 1.93 -0.18 -21.25
CA VAL A 201 2.03 -1.13 -20.14
C VAL A 201 3.50 -1.53 -19.87
N LEU A 202 4.29 -1.76 -20.92
CA LEU A 202 5.71 -2.13 -20.76
C LEU A 202 6.55 -0.98 -20.19
N ILE A 203 6.31 0.25 -20.64
CA ILE A 203 6.99 1.44 -20.11
C ILE A 203 6.52 1.73 -18.68
N LEU A 204 5.25 1.50 -18.36
CA LEU A 204 4.73 1.62 -17.00
C LEU A 204 5.44 0.65 -16.04
N ILE A 205 5.65 -0.60 -16.45
CA ILE A 205 6.39 -1.59 -15.65
C ILE A 205 7.83 -1.11 -15.42
N ALA A 206 8.51 -0.60 -16.45
CA ALA A 206 9.86 -0.06 -16.33
C ALA A 206 9.94 1.13 -15.37
N ILE A 207 8.99 2.07 -15.45
CA ILE A 207 8.91 3.22 -14.55
C ILE A 207 8.62 2.77 -13.11
N ARG A 208 7.71 1.81 -12.90
CA ARG A 208 7.40 1.26 -11.57
C ARG A 208 8.63 0.65 -10.92
N VAL A 209 9.40 -0.14 -11.67
CA VAL A 209 10.65 -0.74 -11.20
C VAL A 209 11.65 0.35 -10.84
N LEU A 210 11.81 1.35 -11.69
CA LEU A 210 12.74 2.47 -11.47
C LEU A 210 12.35 3.29 -10.23
N PHE A 211 11.07 3.64 -10.08
CA PHE A 211 10.57 4.40 -8.93
C PHE A 211 10.66 3.60 -7.64
N GLY A 212 10.37 2.29 -7.67
CA GLY A 212 10.55 1.40 -6.52
C GLY A 212 12.01 1.37 -6.05
N ILE A 213 12.95 1.33 -6.99
CA ILE A 213 14.39 1.42 -6.69
C ILE A 213 14.73 2.79 -6.10
N VAL A 214 14.28 3.89 -6.72
CA VAL A 214 14.58 5.25 -6.24
C VAL A 214 13.99 5.53 -4.86
N LEU A 215 12.74 5.15 -4.60
CA LEU A 215 12.14 5.31 -3.26
C LEU A 215 12.88 4.46 -2.22
N SER A 216 13.29 3.25 -2.59
CA SER A 216 14.09 2.39 -1.71
C SER A 216 15.45 3.00 -1.39
N LEU A 217 16.09 3.65 -2.37
CA LEU A 217 17.35 4.37 -2.22
C LEU A 217 17.17 5.65 -1.39
N LEU A 218 16.12 6.43 -1.61
CA LEU A 218 15.83 7.66 -0.85
C LEU A 218 15.45 7.34 0.61
N ARG A 219 14.73 6.24 0.84
CA ARG A 219 14.43 5.75 2.19
C ARG A 219 15.71 5.36 2.91
N ARG A 220 16.67 4.73 2.22
CA ARG A 220 18.03 4.46 2.75
C ARG A 220 18.80 5.76 3.02
N MET A 221 18.82 6.72 2.11
CA MET A 221 19.50 8.01 2.30
C MET A 221 18.93 8.85 3.44
N LYS A 222 17.62 8.79 3.69
CA LYS A 222 16.96 9.49 4.81
C LYS A 222 17.30 8.83 6.16
N LEU A 223 17.50 7.52 6.18
CA LEU A 223 17.97 6.77 7.34
C LEU A 223 19.48 6.98 7.60
N ASP A 224 20.27 7.21 6.54
CA ASP A 224 21.72 7.46 6.62
C ASP A 224 22.08 8.96 6.77
N GLY A 225 21.08 9.85 6.90
CA GLY A 225 21.29 11.31 7.08
C GLY A 225 21.80 12.06 5.84
N GLY A 226 21.79 11.46 4.65
CA GLY A 226 22.39 12.01 3.42
C GLY A 226 21.69 13.25 2.84
N LEU A 227 20.39 13.42 3.09
CA LEU A 227 19.61 14.59 2.62
C LEU A 227 20.11 15.92 3.21
N GLY A 228 20.66 15.91 4.44
CA GLY A 228 21.25 17.10 5.06
C GLY A 228 22.54 17.56 4.38
N LYS A 229 23.34 16.61 3.84
CA LYS A 229 24.60 16.93 3.15
C LYS A 229 24.40 17.52 1.75
N LEU A 230 23.32 17.15 1.06
CA LEU A 230 22.94 17.75 -0.23
C LEU A 230 22.35 19.14 -0.04
N ALA A 231 21.44 19.33 0.91
CA ALA A 231 20.91 20.64 1.25
C ALA A 231 22.01 21.63 1.69
N GLY A 232 22.99 21.17 2.47
CA GLY A 232 24.16 21.97 2.83
C GLY A 232 25.09 22.31 1.66
N LYS A 233 25.11 21.50 0.59
CA LYS A 233 25.87 21.79 -0.64
C LYS A 233 25.19 22.81 -1.55
N PHE A 234 23.85 22.88 -1.53
CA PHE A 234 23.08 23.86 -2.31
C PHE A 234 22.82 25.17 -1.56
N ALA A 235 23.02 25.20 -0.24
CA ALA A 235 22.87 26.39 0.60
C ALA A 235 24.19 27.17 0.81
N GLN A 236 25.32 26.72 0.25
CA GLN A 236 26.56 27.49 0.22
C GLN A 236 26.48 28.43 -1.00
N PRO A 237 26.34 29.76 -0.82
CA PRO A 237 26.57 30.69 -1.91
C PRO A 237 28.06 30.59 -2.29
N VAL A 238 28.32 30.57 -3.61
CA VAL A 238 29.68 30.68 -4.18
C VAL A 238 30.36 31.95 -3.67
#